data_AF-Q8YKR6-F1
#
_entry.id   AF-Q8YKR6-F1
#
_cell.length_a   1.000
_cell.length_b   1.000
_cell.length_c   1.000
_cell.angle_alpha   90.00
_cell.angle_beta   90.00
_cell.angle_gamma   90.00
#
_symmetry.space_group_name_H-M   'P 1'
#
loop_
_entity.id
_entity.type
_entity.pdbx_description
1 polymer ?
#
loop_
_entity_poly.entity_id
_entity_poly.type
_entity_poly.pdbx_seq_one_letter_code
_entity_poly.pdbx_strand_id
1 'polypeptide(L)'
;MNMWSMIDEFDEFLNNPLQYIISYIRDIPKLIVTVFFSWIIFVLYFIYIHPTQNVTSKSLINFDSIGEIKIGMTVQRAEEVSRLQLLPITSSGLINKGCYYLEPQTGSGLERVWFMVIKDAIATIEVSRNYSLHTANGAQVGQSIDEVKAIYAKNLVTKDNTLVYTPAKKKFRIVFETERGHIIGYRVGRLPEVDYANGCFDYKSKP
;
A
#
# COMPACT_ATOMS: atom_id res chain seq x y z
N MET A 1 -7.08 51.22 -18.68
CA MET A 1 -7.89 52.06 -17.78
C MET A 1 -7.15 53.38 -17.63
N ASN A 2 -7.73 54.47 -18.11
CA ASN A 2 -7.13 55.80 -18.12
C ASN A 2 -7.61 56.60 -16.89
N MET A 3 -6.79 57.52 -16.39
CA MET A 3 -7.05 58.27 -15.14
C MET A 3 -8.41 58.97 -15.12
N TRP A 4 -8.90 59.39 -16.29
CA TRP A 4 -10.21 60.01 -16.45
C TRP A 4 -11.39 59.05 -16.26
N SER A 5 -11.27 57.79 -16.69
CA SER A 5 -12.34 56.79 -16.47
C SER A 5 -12.54 56.46 -14.99
N MET A 6 -11.48 56.63 -14.19
CA MET A 6 -11.49 56.38 -12.75
C MET A 6 -12.15 57.52 -11.96
N ILE A 7 -12.15 58.74 -12.51
CA ILE A 7 -12.81 59.91 -11.94
C ILE A 7 -14.31 59.83 -12.22
N ASP A 8 -14.70 59.46 -13.44
CA ASP A 8 -16.11 59.31 -13.82
C ASP A 8 -16.82 58.21 -12.99
N GLU A 9 -16.15 57.09 -12.72
CA GLU A 9 -16.66 56.04 -11.81
C GLU A 9 -16.83 56.52 -10.36
N PHE A 10 -16.00 57.47 -9.92
CA PHE A 10 -16.04 58.00 -8.55
C PHE A 10 -17.17 59.02 -8.37
N ASP A 11 -17.42 59.86 -9.37
CA ASP A 11 -18.54 60.82 -9.36
C ASP A 11 -19.90 60.12 -9.45
N GLU A 12 -20.02 59.01 -10.17
CA GLU A 12 -21.25 58.21 -10.22
C GLU A 12 -21.56 57.52 -8.87
N PHE A 13 -20.52 57.07 -8.15
CA PHE A 13 -20.64 56.51 -6.80
C PHE A 13 -21.11 57.55 -5.77
N LEU A 14 -20.59 58.78 -5.83
CA LEU A 14 -20.96 59.84 -4.88
C LEU A 14 -22.39 60.34 -5.05
N ASN A 15 -22.93 60.30 -6.27
CA ASN A 15 -24.27 60.82 -6.58
C ASN A 15 -25.41 59.83 -6.28
N ASN A 16 -25.15 58.51 -6.23
CA ASN A 16 -26.15 57.52 -5.84
C ASN A 16 -25.54 56.28 -5.16
N PRO A 17 -24.96 56.44 -3.96
CA PRO A 17 -24.20 55.38 -3.29
C PRO A 17 -25.06 54.14 -2.98
N LEU A 18 -26.36 54.33 -2.76
CA LEU A 18 -27.31 53.24 -2.53
C LEU A 18 -27.49 52.36 -3.77
N GLN A 19 -27.60 52.92 -4.97
CA GLN A 19 -27.74 52.13 -6.20
C GLN A 19 -26.49 51.32 -6.53
N TYR A 20 -25.30 51.89 -6.29
CA TYR A 20 -24.02 51.20 -6.48
C TYR A 20 -23.84 50.05 -5.46
N ILE A 21 -24.17 50.30 -4.19
CA ILE A 21 -24.15 49.25 -3.16
C ILE A 21 -25.17 48.14 -3.47
N ILE A 22 -26.36 48.48 -3.99
CA ILE A 22 -27.40 47.50 -4.39
C ILE A 22 -26.97 46.67 -5.61
N SER A 23 -26.27 47.24 -6.60
CA SER A 23 -25.71 46.44 -7.71
C SER A 23 -24.61 45.50 -7.22
N TYR A 24 -23.71 45.99 -6.36
CA TYR A 24 -22.64 45.20 -5.78
C TYR A 24 -23.17 44.05 -4.92
N ILE A 25 -24.11 44.32 -4.00
CA ILE A 25 -24.74 43.30 -3.13
C ILE A 25 -25.55 42.27 -3.94
N ARG A 26 -26.18 42.68 -5.04
CA ARG A 26 -26.93 41.80 -5.95
C ARG A 26 -26.04 40.80 -6.69
N ASP A 27 -24.76 41.10 -6.88
CA ASP A 27 -23.80 40.23 -7.57
C ASP A 27 -22.92 39.40 -6.61
N ILE A 28 -22.85 39.73 -5.32
CA ILE A 28 -22.25 38.88 -4.26
C ILE A 28 -22.74 37.42 -4.29
N PRO A 29 -24.06 37.11 -4.41
CA PRO A 29 -24.51 35.72 -4.48
C PRO A 29 -23.98 35.00 -5.73
N LYS A 30 -23.76 35.70 -6.84
CA LYS A 30 -23.18 35.08 -8.05
C LYS A 30 -21.71 34.75 -7.87
N LEU A 31 -20.94 35.62 -7.22
CA LEU A 31 -19.52 35.41 -6.95
C LEU A 31 -19.29 34.28 -5.92
N ILE A 32 -20.13 34.21 -4.89
CA ILE A 32 -20.09 33.12 -3.90
C ILE A 32 -20.44 31.79 -4.57
N VAL A 33 -21.49 31.76 -5.41
CA VAL A 33 -21.89 30.55 -6.14
C VAL A 33 -20.78 30.07 -7.07
N THR A 34 -20.13 30.93 -7.85
CA THR A 34 -19.06 30.50 -8.77
C THR A 34 -17.82 29.97 -8.03
N VAL A 35 -17.41 30.59 -6.93
CA VAL A 35 -16.30 30.09 -6.10
C VAL A 35 -16.65 28.75 -5.45
N PHE A 36 -17.87 28.59 -4.96
CA PHE A 36 -18.33 27.34 -4.33
C PHE A 36 -18.41 26.19 -5.34
N PHE A 37 -18.93 26.44 -6.55
CA PHE A 37 -18.94 25.44 -7.63
C PHE A 37 -17.54 25.10 -8.11
N SER A 38 -16.63 26.07 -8.21
CA SER A 38 -15.23 25.83 -8.57
C SER A 38 -14.52 24.98 -7.52
N TRP A 39 -14.78 25.22 -6.22
CA TRP A 39 -14.23 24.42 -5.13
C TRP A 39 -14.79 22.99 -5.11
N ILE A 40 -16.09 22.80 -5.36
CA ILE A 40 -16.71 21.48 -5.51
C ILE A 40 -16.11 20.72 -6.70
N ILE A 41 -15.94 21.37 -7.85
CA ILE A 41 -15.32 20.77 -9.03
C ILE A 41 -13.87 20.38 -8.72
N PHE A 42 -13.12 21.23 -8.02
CA PHE A 42 -11.75 20.93 -7.60
C PHE A 42 -11.68 19.73 -6.65
N VAL A 43 -12.57 19.65 -5.64
CA VAL A 43 -12.65 18.51 -4.71
C VAL A 43 -13.03 17.22 -5.43
N LEU A 44 -14.03 17.27 -6.32
CA LEU A 44 -14.44 16.12 -7.13
C LEU A 44 -13.33 15.67 -8.10
N TYR A 45 -12.59 16.61 -8.68
CA TYR A 45 -11.46 16.32 -9.56
C TYR A 45 -10.30 15.66 -8.78
N PHE A 46 -9.97 16.14 -7.58
CA PHE A 46 -8.94 15.55 -6.73
C PHE A 46 -9.33 14.14 -6.23
N ILE A 47 -10.60 13.90 -5.88
CA ILE A 47 -11.08 12.56 -5.52
C ILE A 47 -10.97 11.58 -6.71
N TYR A 48 -11.18 12.06 -7.94
CA TYR A 48 -11.10 11.23 -9.15
C TYR A 48 -9.67 10.91 -9.59
N ILE A 49 -8.67 11.71 -9.18
CA ILE A 49 -7.27 11.60 -9.65
C ILE A 49 -6.35 11.04 -8.57
N HIS A 50 -6.87 10.34 -7.57
CA HIS A 50 -6.03 9.43 -6.80
C HIS A 50 -6.11 8.05 -7.45
N PRO A 51 -5.22 7.72 -8.43
CA PRO A 51 -5.10 6.35 -8.88
C PRO A 51 -4.62 5.53 -7.69
N THR A 52 -5.53 4.75 -7.10
CA THR A 52 -5.16 3.62 -6.25
C THR A 52 -4.23 2.74 -7.08
N GLN A 53 -2.98 2.60 -6.66
CA GLN A 53 -1.99 1.88 -7.44
C GLN A 53 -2.29 0.38 -7.32
N ASN A 54 -2.75 -0.23 -8.43
CA ASN A 54 -3.00 -1.66 -8.47
C ASN A 54 -1.73 -2.42 -8.09
N VAL A 55 -1.86 -3.44 -7.25
CA VAL A 55 -0.74 -4.33 -6.93
C VAL A 55 -0.49 -5.23 -8.15
N THR A 56 0.69 -5.14 -8.73
CA THR A 56 1.11 -5.89 -9.93
C THR A 56 2.43 -6.62 -9.69
N SER A 57 2.86 -7.44 -10.67
CA SER A 57 4.18 -8.10 -10.68
C SER A 57 5.38 -7.14 -10.70
N LYS A 58 5.15 -5.82 -10.88
CA LYS A 58 6.17 -4.78 -10.73
C LYS A 58 6.25 -4.19 -9.32
N SER A 59 5.36 -4.60 -8.42
CA SER A 59 5.34 -4.10 -7.05
C SER A 59 6.57 -4.56 -6.29
N LEU A 60 7.10 -3.71 -5.42
CA LEU A 60 8.20 -4.06 -4.54
C LEU A 60 7.66 -4.60 -3.21
N ILE A 61 8.34 -5.61 -2.66
CA ILE A 61 8.09 -6.11 -1.30
C ILE A 61 8.84 -5.24 -0.29
N ASN A 62 8.10 -4.53 0.55
CA ASN A 62 8.64 -3.92 1.77
C ASN A 62 8.63 -4.93 2.92
N PHE A 63 9.30 -4.61 4.02
CA PHE A 63 9.26 -5.46 5.23
C PHE A 63 7.85 -5.58 5.85
N ASP A 64 6.89 -4.74 5.45
CA ASP A 64 5.51 -4.73 5.94
C ASP A 64 4.42 -4.62 4.86
N SER A 65 4.77 -4.67 3.56
CA SER A 65 3.78 -4.49 2.48
C SER A 65 4.19 -5.06 1.12
N ILE A 66 3.20 -5.29 0.26
CA ILE A 66 3.32 -5.39 -1.20
C ILE A 66 2.37 -4.37 -1.83
N GLY A 67 2.94 -3.35 -2.50
CA GLY A 67 2.14 -2.20 -2.94
C GLY A 67 1.31 -1.64 -1.77
N GLU A 68 -0.01 -1.56 -1.96
CA GLU A 68 -0.95 -1.06 -0.95
C GLU A 68 -1.38 -2.09 0.12
N ILE A 69 -1.16 -3.39 -0.11
CA ILE A 69 -1.48 -4.45 0.86
C ILE A 69 -0.44 -4.41 1.98
N LYS A 70 -0.89 -4.25 3.22
CA LYS A 70 -0.03 -4.19 4.41
C LYS A 70 -0.32 -5.33 5.37
N ILE A 71 0.72 -5.76 6.08
CA ILE A 71 0.58 -6.66 7.23
C ILE A 71 -0.38 -6.04 8.25
N GLY A 72 -1.34 -6.84 8.72
CA GLY A 72 -2.37 -6.47 9.68
C GLY A 72 -3.66 -5.93 9.06
N MET A 73 -3.73 -5.74 7.74
CA MET A 73 -5.01 -5.49 7.06
C MET A 73 -5.91 -6.73 7.17
N THR A 74 -7.22 -6.52 7.21
CA THR A 74 -8.18 -7.61 6.99
C THR A 74 -8.09 -8.09 5.55
N VAL A 75 -8.54 -9.33 5.28
CA VAL A 75 -8.59 -9.85 3.90
C VAL A 75 -9.41 -8.93 3.00
N GLN A 76 -10.63 -8.57 3.44
CA GLN A 76 -11.50 -7.65 2.70
C GLN A 76 -10.78 -6.33 2.38
N ARG A 77 -10.11 -5.72 3.37
CA ARG A 77 -9.42 -4.44 3.14
C ARG A 77 -8.26 -4.60 2.16
N ALA A 78 -7.53 -5.72 2.23
CA ALA A 78 -6.44 -6.01 1.31
C ALA A 78 -6.96 -6.15 -0.14
N GLU A 79 -8.10 -6.80 -0.34
CA GLU A 79 -8.76 -6.90 -1.66
C GLU A 79 -9.23 -5.54 -2.17
N GLU A 80 -9.86 -4.72 -1.31
CA GLU A 80 -10.33 -3.38 -1.67
C GLU A 80 -9.21 -2.46 -2.17
N VAL A 81 -8.08 -2.41 -1.46
CA VAL A 81 -6.97 -1.51 -1.81
C VAL A 81 -6.16 -2.04 -2.98
N SER A 82 -6.02 -3.36 -3.10
CA SER A 82 -5.21 -3.95 -4.16
C SER A 82 -5.96 -4.14 -5.48
N ARG A 83 -7.30 -4.17 -5.41
CA ARG A 83 -8.20 -4.61 -6.48
C ARG A 83 -7.90 -6.03 -6.98
N LEU A 84 -7.27 -6.84 -6.13
CA LEU A 84 -7.06 -8.26 -6.36
C LEU A 84 -8.10 -9.04 -5.57
N GLN A 85 -8.66 -10.07 -6.18
CA GLN A 85 -9.34 -11.11 -5.44
C GLN A 85 -8.28 -12.06 -4.84
N LEU A 86 -8.44 -12.40 -3.56
CA LEU A 86 -7.57 -13.32 -2.84
C LEU A 86 -8.30 -14.64 -2.62
N LEU A 87 -7.77 -15.71 -3.22
CA LEU A 87 -8.38 -17.03 -3.24
C LEU A 87 -7.67 -17.96 -2.25
N PRO A 88 -8.40 -18.83 -1.53
CA PRO A 88 -7.78 -19.83 -0.67
C PRO A 88 -6.87 -20.79 -1.45
N ILE A 89 -5.67 -21.03 -0.92
CA ILE A 89 -4.78 -22.05 -1.48
C ILE A 89 -5.33 -23.42 -1.11
N THR A 90 -6.01 -24.05 -2.07
CA THR A 90 -6.70 -25.34 -1.89
C THR A 90 -5.77 -26.49 -1.50
N SER A 91 -4.48 -26.42 -1.86
CA SER A 91 -3.46 -27.40 -1.52
C SER A 91 -2.91 -27.27 -0.09
N SER A 92 -3.22 -26.17 0.63
CA SER A 92 -2.71 -25.96 1.99
C SER A 92 -3.38 -26.84 3.04
N GLY A 93 -4.46 -27.57 2.68
CA GLY A 93 -5.06 -28.67 3.46
C GLY A 93 -5.57 -28.34 4.85
N LEU A 94 -5.36 -27.12 5.34
CA LEU A 94 -5.50 -26.75 6.73
C LEU A 94 -5.96 -25.30 6.83
N ILE A 95 -7.28 -25.12 6.77
CA ILE A 95 -7.91 -24.03 7.54
C ILE A 95 -7.79 -24.47 9.01
N ASN A 96 -6.61 -24.26 9.60
CA ASN A 96 -6.36 -24.63 10.97
C ASN A 96 -6.81 -23.50 11.88
N LYS A 97 -7.96 -23.64 12.55
CA LYS A 97 -8.34 -22.86 13.74
C LYS A 97 -8.13 -21.33 13.59
N GLY A 98 -8.39 -20.79 12.40
CA GLY A 98 -8.22 -19.37 12.09
C GLY A 98 -6.86 -18.96 11.52
N CYS A 99 -6.03 -19.90 11.04
CA CYS A 99 -4.87 -19.66 10.18
C CYS A 99 -5.06 -20.37 8.83
N TYR A 100 -4.82 -19.66 7.73
CA TYR A 100 -4.90 -20.20 6.36
C TYR A 100 -4.06 -19.36 5.40
N TYR A 101 -3.86 -19.86 4.19
CA TYR A 101 -3.16 -19.13 3.12
C TYR A 101 -4.11 -18.70 2.01
N LEU A 102 -3.88 -17.50 1.50
CA LEU A 102 -4.50 -16.96 0.29
C LEU A 102 -3.46 -16.69 -0.78
N GLU A 103 -3.86 -16.76 -2.04
CA GLU A 103 -3.09 -16.32 -3.20
C GLU A 103 -3.94 -15.39 -4.08
N PRO A 104 -3.33 -14.42 -4.79
CA PRO A 104 -4.04 -13.62 -5.79
C PRO A 104 -4.67 -14.50 -6.88
N GLN A 105 -5.82 -14.06 -7.39
CA GLN A 105 -6.49 -14.72 -8.51
C GLN A 105 -5.55 -14.97 -9.70
N THR A 106 -5.77 -16.08 -10.39
CA THR A 106 -5.04 -16.43 -11.62
C THR A 106 -5.12 -15.32 -12.66
N GLY A 107 -3.99 -15.01 -13.31
CA GLY A 107 -3.87 -13.94 -14.30
C GLY A 107 -3.51 -12.58 -13.70
N SER A 108 -3.40 -12.47 -12.37
CA SER A 108 -2.88 -11.27 -11.70
C SER A 108 -1.37 -11.08 -11.90
N GLY A 109 -0.66 -12.13 -12.33
CA GLY A 109 0.78 -12.16 -12.42
C GLY A 109 1.47 -12.27 -11.06
N LEU A 110 0.73 -12.52 -9.97
CA LEU A 110 1.20 -12.65 -8.58
C LEU A 110 0.83 -14.03 -7.99
N GLU A 111 0.62 -15.05 -8.82
CA GLU A 111 0.12 -16.39 -8.43
C GLU A 111 1.09 -17.17 -7.52
N ARG A 112 2.30 -16.64 -7.32
CA ARG A 112 3.36 -17.21 -6.47
C ARG A 112 3.68 -16.34 -5.26
N VAL A 113 2.82 -15.35 -5.00
CA VAL A 113 2.80 -14.55 -3.78
C VAL A 113 1.69 -15.08 -2.89
N TRP A 114 2.03 -15.52 -1.69
CA TRP A 114 1.09 -16.07 -0.73
C TRP A 114 0.94 -15.17 0.47
N PHE A 115 -0.27 -15.12 1.01
CA PHE A 115 -0.60 -14.37 2.21
C PHE A 115 -1.00 -15.36 3.29
N MET A 116 -0.19 -15.48 4.35
CA MET A 116 -0.66 -16.16 5.54
C MET A 116 -1.63 -15.23 6.27
N VAL A 117 -2.82 -15.73 6.59
CA VAL A 117 -3.86 -15.00 7.28
C VAL A 117 -4.08 -15.63 8.65
N ILE A 118 -4.15 -14.82 9.69
CA ILE A 118 -4.49 -15.24 11.05
C ILE A 118 -5.62 -14.37 11.56
N LYS A 119 -6.73 -14.99 11.98
CA LYS A 119 -7.94 -14.30 12.48
C LYS A 119 -8.38 -13.17 11.54
N ASP A 120 -8.48 -13.49 10.24
CA ASP A 120 -8.85 -12.57 9.14
C ASP A 120 -7.84 -11.45 8.85
N ALA A 121 -6.68 -11.41 9.50
CA ALA A 121 -5.64 -10.40 9.23
C ALA A 121 -4.42 -10.98 8.51
N ILE A 122 -3.89 -10.24 7.53
CA ILE A 122 -2.63 -10.59 6.85
C ILE A 122 -1.49 -10.62 7.86
N ALA A 123 -0.89 -11.80 8.05
CA ALA A 123 0.20 -12.03 9.01
C ALA A 123 1.58 -11.99 8.34
N THR A 124 1.70 -12.62 7.17
CA THR A 124 2.91 -12.63 6.34
C THR A 124 2.56 -12.44 4.87
N ILE A 125 3.56 -11.99 4.11
CA ILE A 125 3.55 -11.99 2.64
C ILE A 125 4.77 -12.81 2.22
N GLU A 126 4.54 -13.85 1.42
CA GLU A 126 5.54 -14.86 1.07
C GLU A 126 5.71 -14.93 -0.43
N VAL A 127 6.96 -14.97 -0.89
CA VAL A 127 7.33 -15.15 -2.29
C VAL A 127 7.94 -16.53 -2.43
N SER A 128 7.24 -17.39 -3.17
CA SER A 128 7.59 -18.79 -3.34
C SER A 128 8.73 -18.99 -4.36
N ARG A 129 9.22 -20.23 -4.43
CA ARG A 129 10.26 -20.67 -5.38
C ARG A 129 9.89 -20.38 -6.82
N ASN A 130 10.92 -20.11 -7.63
CA ASN A 130 10.83 -19.85 -9.06
C ASN A 130 9.89 -18.67 -9.41
N TYR A 131 9.80 -17.69 -8.51
CA TYR A 131 9.10 -16.43 -8.76
C TYR A 131 9.98 -15.26 -8.36
N SER A 132 10.12 -14.29 -9.26
CA SER A 132 10.99 -13.14 -9.06
C SER A 132 10.15 -11.92 -8.76
N LEU A 133 10.20 -11.48 -7.51
CA LEU A 133 9.70 -10.18 -7.08
C LEU A 133 10.80 -9.54 -6.25
N HIS A 134 11.10 -8.28 -6.50
CA HIS A 134 12.14 -7.58 -5.76
C HIS A 134 11.59 -7.07 -4.42
N THR A 135 12.40 -7.23 -3.38
CA THR A 135 12.27 -6.41 -2.18
C THR A 135 12.59 -4.96 -2.49
N ALA A 136 12.14 -4.01 -1.66
CA ALA A 136 12.42 -2.60 -1.83
C ALA A 136 13.92 -2.25 -1.84
N ASN A 137 14.74 -3.09 -1.20
CA ASN A 137 16.21 -2.95 -1.21
C ASN A 137 16.88 -3.70 -2.37
N GLY A 138 16.11 -4.32 -3.27
CA GLY A 138 16.58 -4.95 -4.50
C GLY A 138 16.83 -6.47 -4.42
N ALA A 139 16.71 -7.09 -3.23
CA ALA A 139 16.89 -8.53 -3.10
C ALA A 139 15.74 -9.33 -3.72
N GLN A 140 16.02 -10.51 -4.29
CA GLN A 140 15.01 -11.40 -4.89
C GLN A 140 15.42 -12.88 -4.86
N VAL A 141 14.48 -13.76 -5.21
CA VAL A 141 14.75 -15.19 -5.43
C VAL A 141 15.78 -15.37 -6.55
N GLY A 142 16.68 -16.34 -6.40
CA GLY A 142 17.74 -16.67 -7.35
C GLY A 142 19.09 -15.98 -7.08
N GLN A 143 19.12 -14.91 -6.27
CA GLN A 143 20.39 -14.30 -5.86
C GLN A 143 21.19 -15.20 -4.93
N SER A 144 22.51 -15.05 -4.98
CA SER A 144 23.41 -15.69 -4.03
C SER A 144 23.26 -15.12 -2.62
N ILE A 145 23.64 -15.92 -1.62
CA ILE A 145 23.69 -15.48 -0.23
C ILE A 145 24.57 -14.23 -0.06
N ASP A 146 25.68 -14.15 -0.80
CA ASP A 146 26.64 -13.05 -0.65
C ASP A 146 26.11 -11.74 -1.24
N GLU A 147 25.38 -11.80 -2.37
CA GLU A 147 24.67 -10.63 -2.92
C GLU A 147 23.64 -10.08 -1.93
N VAL A 148 22.85 -10.96 -1.29
CA VAL A 148 21.86 -10.53 -0.30
C VAL A 148 22.51 -10.01 0.98
N LYS A 149 23.62 -10.60 1.42
CA LYS A 149 24.42 -10.06 2.54
C LYS A 149 24.94 -8.67 2.25
N ALA A 150 25.39 -8.39 1.02
CA ALA A 150 25.85 -7.05 0.64
C ALA A 150 24.73 -6.00 0.74
N ILE A 151 23.48 -6.37 0.46
CA ILE A 151 22.32 -5.47 0.56
C ILE A 151 21.95 -5.14 2.01
N TYR A 152 22.01 -6.13 2.93
CA TYR A 152 21.42 -6.01 4.28
C TYR A 152 22.43 -6.01 5.45
N ALA A 153 23.73 -6.06 5.15
CA ALA A 153 24.88 -6.32 6.02
C ALA A 153 24.72 -6.07 7.54
N LYS A 154 24.25 -4.88 7.95
CA LYS A 154 24.27 -4.46 9.37
C LYS A 154 23.25 -5.19 10.27
N ASN A 155 22.13 -5.69 9.72
CA ASN A 155 21.05 -6.28 10.51
C ASN A 155 20.59 -7.65 9.97
N LEU A 156 21.48 -8.35 9.26
CA LEU A 156 21.22 -9.67 8.70
C LEU A 156 21.90 -10.74 9.58
N VAL A 157 21.14 -11.74 10.02
CA VAL A 157 21.64 -12.86 10.82
C VAL A 157 21.36 -14.16 10.06
N THR A 158 22.34 -15.05 10.01
CA THR A 158 22.13 -16.40 9.48
C THR A 158 21.60 -17.31 10.60
N LYS A 159 20.52 -18.03 10.32
CA LYS A 159 19.92 -19.02 11.22
C LYS A 159 19.52 -20.25 10.41
N ASP A 160 20.15 -21.38 10.68
CA ASP A 160 19.96 -22.63 9.92
C ASP A 160 20.08 -22.37 8.41
N ASN A 161 19.07 -22.75 7.62
CA ASN A 161 18.99 -22.52 6.17
C ASN A 161 18.32 -21.18 5.81
N THR A 162 18.37 -20.18 6.68
CA THR A 162 17.74 -18.87 6.47
C THR A 162 18.65 -17.69 6.75
N LEU A 163 18.40 -16.57 6.06
CA LEU A 163 18.94 -15.26 6.39
C LEU A 163 17.80 -14.39 6.92
N VAL A 164 17.95 -13.84 8.11
CA VAL A 164 16.93 -13.07 8.81
C VAL A 164 17.38 -11.61 8.91
N TYR A 165 16.71 -10.72 8.18
CA TYR A 165 16.93 -9.29 8.26
C TYR A 165 15.96 -8.64 9.25
N THR A 166 16.50 -7.81 10.14
CA THR A 166 15.71 -7.01 11.08
C THR A 166 15.73 -5.53 10.69
N PRO A 167 14.63 -4.95 10.17
CA PRO A 167 14.53 -3.53 9.92
C PRO A 167 14.53 -2.73 11.24
N ALA A 168 14.77 -1.41 11.15
CA ALA A 168 14.75 -0.51 12.31
C ALA A 168 13.45 -0.62 13.13
N LYS A 169 12.32 -0.87 12.47
CA LYS A 169 11.06 -1.29 13.11
C LYS A 169 11.19 -2.74 13.60
N LYS A 170 11.77 -2.94 14.79
CA LYS A 170 12.14 -4.24 15.38
C LYS A 170 11.03 -5.29 15.52
N LYS A 171 9.77 -4.99 15.18
CA LYS A 171 8.66 -5.95 15.17
C LYS A 171 8.50 -6.72 13.86
N PHE A 172 9.16 -6.31 12.78
CA PHE A 172 9.10 -6.98 11.47
C PHE A 172 10.37 -7.75 11.16
N ARG A 173 10.30 -8.72 10.26
CA ARG A 173 11.45 -9.43 9.68
C ARG A 173 11.28 -9.57 8.18
N ILE A 174 12.39 -9.70 7.48
CA ILE A 174 12.45 -10.38 6.18
C ILE A 174 13.24 -11.66 6.42
N VAL A 175 12.65 -12.81 6.10
CA VAL A 175 13.28 -14.12 6.24
C VAL A 175 13.47 -14.68 4.85
N PHE A 176 14.73 -14.79 4.43
CA PHE A 176 15.10 -15.42 3.16
C PHE A 176 15.39 -16.90 3.40
N GLU A 177 14.74 -17.76 2.64
CA GLU A 177 15.03 -19.18 2.60
C GLU A 177 16.19 -19.42 1.63
N THR A 178 17.13 -20.28 2.05
CA THR A 178 18.34 -20.56 1.28
C THR A 178 18.50 -22.04 0.98
N GLU A 179 19.00 -22.34 -0.21
CA GLU A 179 19.38 -23.69 -0.61
C GLU A 179 20.54 -23.59 -1.60
N ARG A 180 21.56 -24.44 -1.42
CA ARG A 180 22.74 -24.51 -2.31
C ARG A 180 23.36 -23.13 -2.61
N GLY A 181 23.45 -22.28 -1.59
CA GLY A 181 24.08 -20.95 -1.70
C GLY A 181 23.22 -19.84 -2.31
N HIS A 182 21.94 -20.11 -2.61
CA HIS A 182 21.04 -19.15 -3.27
C HIS A 182 19.74 -18.95 -2.49
N ILE A 183 19.11 -17.80 -2.69
CA ILE A 183 17.76 -17.53 -2.19
C ILE A 183 16.76 -18.29 -3.04
N ILE A 184 15.93 -19.09 -2.38
CA ILE A 184 14.89 -19.91 -3.01
C ILE A 184 13.48 -19.38 -2.76
N GLY A 185 13.31 -18.56 -1.75
CA GLY A 185 12.04 -17.97 -1.36
C GLY A 185 12.29 -16.96 -0.26
N TYR A 186 11.30 -16.13 0.04
CA TYR A 186 11.40 -15.25 1.19
C TYR A 186 10.02 -14.85 1.68
N ARG A 187 9.96 -14.44 2.94
CA ARG A 187 8.75 -13.92 3.56
C ARG A 187 9.01 -12.66 4.35
N VAL A 188 8.02 -11.79 4.40
CA VAL A 188 7.99 -10.61 5.25
C VAL A 188 6.81 -10.70 6.18
N GLY A 189 6.98 -10.20 7.40
CA GLY A 189 6.01 -10.50 8.44
C GLY A 189 6.32 -9.76 9.74
N ARG A 190 5.33 -9.70 10.63
CA ARG A 190 5.52 -9.29 12.02
C ARG A 190 5.82 -10.49 12.90
N LEU A 191 6.46 -10.25 14.04
CA LEU A 191 6.61 -11.26 15.09
C LEU A 191 5.28 -11.48 15.84
N PRO A 192 5.00 -12.73 16.29
CA PRO A 192 5.82 -13.94 16.09
C PRO A 192 5.61 -14.64 14.74
N GLU A 193 4.62 -14.23 13.94
CA GLU A 193 4.11 -15.00 12.79
C GLU A 193 5.15 -15.22 11.69
N VAL A 194 6.03 -14.26 11.44
CA VAL A 194 7.11 -14.38 10.44
C VAL A 194 8.16 -15.45 10.79
N ASP A 195 8.27 -15.80 12.07
CA ASP A 195 9.24 -16.78 12.56
C ASP A 195 8.68 -18.22 12.55
N TYR A 196 7.42 -18.41 12.16
CA TYR A 196 6.83 -19.74 11.99
C TYR A 196 7.50 -20.45 10.80
N ALA A 197 8.31 -21.46 11.10
CA ALA A 197 9.04 -22.21 10.10
C ALA A 197 8.10 -23.08 9.24
N ASN A 198 7.01 -23.56 9.84
CA ASN A 198 5.98 -24.37 9.18
C ASN A 198 4.67 -23.59 8.94
N GLY A 199 4.73 -22.25 8.95
CA GLY A 199 3.55 -21.40 8.72
C GLY A 199 2.39 -21.72 9.66
N CYS A 200 1.19 -21.95 9.11
CA CYS A 200 -0.01 -22.27 9.87
C CYS A 200 0.05 -23.56 10.71
N PHE A 201 1.03 -24.45 10.49
CA PHE A 201 1.23 -25.61 11.38
C PHE A 201 1.80 -25.20 12.74
N ASP A 202 2.62 -24.15 12.79
CA ASP A 202 3.19 -23.64 14.04
C ASP A 202 2.19 -22.74 14.80
N TYR A 203 1.11 -22.32 14.13
CA TYR A 203 0.06 -21.53 14.76
C TYR A 203 -0.71 -22.35 15.79
N LYS A 204 -0.50 -22.02 17.06
CA LYS A 204 -1.31 -22.50 18.18
C LYS A 204 -2.37 -21.45 18.47
N SER A 205 -3.63 -21.75 18.17
CA SER A 205 -4.75 -20.93 18.65
C SER A 205 -4.63 -20.80 20.16
N LYS A 206 -4.43 -19.58 20.70
CA LYS A 206 -4.64 -19.36 22.13
C LYS A 206 -6.09 -19.81 22.44
N PRO A 207 -6.30 -20.62 23.49
CA PRO A 207 -7.64 -20.98 23.93
C PRO A 207 -8.47 -19.73 24.26
#